data_AF-A0A523MRI3-F1
#
_entry.id   AF-A0A523MRI3-F1
#
_cell.length_a   1.000
_cell.length_b   1.000
_cell.length_c   1.000
_cell.angle_alpha   90.00
_cell.angle_beta   90.00
_cell.angle_gamma   90.00
#
_symmetry.space_group_name_H-M   'P 1'
#
loop_
_entity.id
_entity.type
_entity.pdbx_description
1 polymer ?
#
loop_
_entity_poly.entity_id
_entity_poly.type
_entity_poly.pdbx_seq_one_letter_code
_entity_poly.pdbx_strand_id
1 'polypeptide(L)'
;MKKLITVLSMMMALMSSGSVFADDGHCNYSMENMFAGPYKVCQMPADAAACEEIGNTDDNADAVQGDGACASEAAVGTCDTGDHQLVYYEGDPGGLEIGCGFQGGEWVSAE
;
A
#
# COMPACT_ATOMS: atom_id res chain seq x y z
N MET A 1 -33.95 43.48 18.67
CA MET A 1 -34.05 42.26 19.49
C MET A 1 -33.49 41.11 18.65
N LYS A 2 -32.38 40.53 19.11
CA LYS A 2 -31.57 39.52 18.43
C LYS A 2 -32.29 38.16 18.46
N LYS A 3 -32.42 37.49 17.32
CA LYS A 3 -32.53 36.02 17.24
C LYS A 3 -31.63 35.55 16.12
N LEU A 4 -30.38 35.24 16.47
CA LEU A 4 -29.43 34.56 15.60
C LEU A 4 -29.93 33.13 15.39
N ILE A 5 -30.01 32.73 14.12
CA ILE A 5 -30.22 31.36 13.69
C ILE A 5 -28.85 30.67 13.78
N THR A 6 -28.70 29.76 14.73
CA THR A 6 -27.51 28.91 14.85
C THR A 6 -27.54 27.88 13.73
N VAL A 7 -26.74 28.11 12.68
CA VAL A 7 -26.44 27.08 11.68
C VAL A 7 -25.42 26.14 12.32
N LEU A 8 -25.88 24.95 12.69
CA LEU A 8 -25.03 23.86 13.15
C LEU A 8 -24.28 23.32 11.93
N SER A 9 -23.10 23.88 11.67
CA SER A 9 -22.18 23.36 10.66
C SER A 9 -21.69 22.00 11.12
N MET A 10 -22.26 20.95 10.53
CA MET A 10 -21.81 19.57 10.70
C MET A 10 -20.45 19.46 10.02
N MET A 11 -19.38 19.61 10.81
CA MET A 11 -18.02 19.33 10.36
C MET A 11 -17.94 17.84 10.03
N MET A 12 -18.01 17.55 8.73
CA MET A 12 -17.68 16.23 8.19
C MET A 12 -16.18 16.05 8.42
N ALA A 13 -15.82 15.31 9.46
CA ALA A 13 -14.47 14.83 9.65
C ALA A 13 -14.19 13.87 8.49
N LEU A 14 -13.47 14.37 7.48
CA LEU A 14 -12.74 13.55 6.53
C LEU A 14 -11.80 12.68 7.35
N MET A 15 -12.18 11.42 7.58
CA MET A 15 -11.23 10.42 8.02
C MET A 15 -10.31 10.20 6.83
N SER A 16 -9.15 10.87 6.84
CA SER A 16 -8.02 10.45 6.02
C SER A 16 -7.81 8.97 6.31
N SER A 17 -7.91 8.17 5.26
CA SER A 17 -7.52 6.77 5.20
C SER A 17 -6.02 6.67 5.47
N GLY A 18 -5.61 6.93 6.71
CA GLY A 18 -4.27 6.60 7.17
C GLY A 18 -4.23 5.08 7.26
N SER A 19 -3.52 4.45 6.34
CA SER A 19 -3.22 3.03 6.43
C SER A 19 -2.68 2.75 7.84
N VAL A 20 -3.29 1.81 8.55
CA VAL A 20 -2.92 1.41 9.93
C VAL A 20 -1.50 0.84 10.04
N PHE A 21 -0.77 0.80 8.92
CA PHE A 21 0.57 0.26 8.74
C PHE A 21 1.65 1.35 8.58
N ALA A 22 1.29 2.63 8.63
CA ALA A 22 2.22 3.72 8.33
C ALA A 22 3.32 3.94 9.39
N ASP A 23 3.14 3.43 10.61
CA ASP A 23 4.01 3.75 11.75
C ASP A 23 5.40 3.07 11.68
N ASP A 24 5.51 1.91 11.03
CA ASP A 24 6.75 1.13 10.93
C ASP A 24 7.51 1.34 9.61
N GLY A 25 7.04 2.26 8.76
CA GLY A 25 7.65 2.55 7.46
C GLY A 25 7.26 1.55 6.37
N HIS A 26 8.01 1.58 5.27
CA HIS A 26 7.77 0.76 4.10
C HIS A 26 9.07 0.36 3.41
N CYS A 27 8.97 -0.62 2.50
CA CYS A 27 10.06 -1.08 1.66
C CYS A 27 9.65 -1.03 0.19
N ASN A 28 10.37 -0.26 -0.62
CA ASN A 28 10.23 -0.29 -2.08
C ASN A 28 11.20 -1.33 -2.63
N TYR A 29 10.76 -2.19 -3.54
CA TYR A 29 11.62 -3.19 -4.17
C TYR A 29 11.07 -3.66 -5.53
N SER A 30 11.92 -4.36 -6.27
CA SER A 30 11.52 -5.13 -7.45
C SER A 30 11.13 -6.53 -6.98
N MET A 31 9.86 -6.88 -7.07
CA MET A 31 9.38 -8.24 -6.86
C MET A 31 9.55 -9.03 -8.14
N GLU A 32 10.51 -9.95 -8.17
CA GLU A 32 10.72 -10.83 -9.32
C GLU A 32 9.75 -12.01 -9.25
N ASN A 33 8.87 -12.15 -10.25
CA ASN A 33 7.99 -13.31 -10.38
C ASN A 33 8.25 -14.03 -11.69
N MET A 34 8.69 -15.28 -11.61
CA MET A 34 9.03 -16.12 -12.76
C MET A 34 7.85 -16.33 -13.74
N PHE A 35 6.60 -16.15 -13.27
CA PHE A 35 5.39 -16.37 -14.06
C PHE A 35 4.74 -15.08 -14.57
N ALA A 36 5.01 -13.95 -13.91
CA ALA A 36 4.36 -12.70 -14.24
C ALA A 36 5.27 -11.55 -13.81
N GLY A 37 6.22 -11.17 -14.66
CA GLY A 37 7.04 -9.95 -14.62
C GLY A 37 7.83 -9.63 -13.34
N PRO A 38 8.88 -8.80 -13.44
CA PRO A 38 9.24 -7.98 -12.32
C PRO A 38 8.12 -6.96 -12.06
N TYR A 39 7.80 -6.72 -10.79
CA TYR A 39 6.90 -5.65 -10.38
C TYR A 39 7.62 -4.69 -9.45
N LYS A 40 7.52 -3.39 -9.73
CA LYS A 40 7.78 -2.34 -8.74
C LYS A 40 6.67 -2.33 -7.71
N VAL A 41 7.06 -2.64 -6.49
CA VAL A 41 6.16 -2.76 -5.34
C VAL A 41 6.68 -1.97 -4.15
N CYS A 42 5.75 -1.54 -3.32
CA CYS A 42 6.03 -1.06 -1.98
C CYS A 42 5.26 -1.91 -0.97
N GLN A 43 5.97 -2.49 -0.01
CA GLN A 43 5.38 -3.25 1.10
C GLN A 43 5.38 -2.41 2.38
N MET A 44 4.25 -2.42 3.08
CA MET A 44 4.14 -1.81 4.42
C MET A 44 3.26 -2.67 5.33
N PRO A 45 3.55 -2.77 6.64
CA PRO A 45 4.64 -2.11 7.35
C PRO A 45 5.99 -2.78 7.05
N ALA A 46 7.07 -2.00 7.02
CA ALA A 46 8.43 -2.54 6.93
C ALA A 46 9.50 -1.58 7.49
N ASP A 47 10.12 -2.00 8.60
CA ASP A 47 11.30 -1.31 9.14
C ASP A 47 12.57 -1.67 8.34
N ALA A 48 13.73 -1.13 8.76
CA ALA A 48 14.99 -1.37 8.07
C ALA A 48 15.40 -2.85 8.03
N ALA A 49 15.15 -3.61 9.10
CA ALA A 49 15.49 -5.03 9.17
C ALA A 49 14.54 -5.86 8.29
N ALA A 50 13.25 -5.57 8.34
CA ALA A 50 12.24 -6.20 7.49
C ALA A 50 12.50 -5.91 6.01
N CYS A 51 12.87 -4.68 5.65
CA CYS A 51 13.19 -4.34 4.26
C CYS A 51 14.47 -5.02 3.76
N GLU A 52 15.48 -5.18 4.62
CA GLU A 52 16.66 -5.98 4.30
C GLU A 52 16.28 -7.46 4.06
N GLU A 53 15.40 -8.04 4.88
CA GLU A 53 14.92 -9.42 4.68
C GLU A 53 14.12 -9.56 3.38
N ILE A 54 13.21 -8.62 3.09
CA ILE A 54 12.45 -8.58 1.84
C ILE A 54 13.38 -8.55 0.62
N GLY A 55 14.43 -7.72 0.66
CA GLY A 55 15.42 -7.63 -0.43
C GLY A 55 16.30 -8.87 -0.60
N ASN A 56 16.37 -9.74 0.41
CA ASN A 56 17.10 -11.01 0.35
C ASN A 56 16.18 -12.22 0.11
N THR A 57 14.86 -11.99 -0.01
CA THR A 57 13.87 -13.04 -0.24
C THR A 57 13.74 -13.33 -1.73
N ASP A 58 13.82 -14.61 -2.09
CA ASP A 58 13.75 -15.09 -3.47
C ASP A 58 14.70 -14.32 -4.41
N ASP A 59 14.20 -13.84 -5.55
CA ASP A 59 14.96 -13.04 -6.52
C ASP A 59 14.65 -11.54 -6.39
N ASN A 60 14.08 -11.08 -5.27
CA ASN A 60 13.80 -9.65 -5.07
C ASN A 60 15.07 -8.80 -5.20
N ALA A 61 14.91 -7.58 -5.69
CA ALA A 61 16.03 -6.67 -5.93
C ALA A 61 15.70 -5.22 -5.56
N ASP A 62 16.74 -4.40 -5.43
CA ASP A 62 16.65 -2.95 -5.24
C ASP A 62 15.81 -2.53 -4.02
N ALA A 63 15.86 -3.31 -2.92
CA ALA A 63 15.13 -2.99 -1.70
C ALA A 63 15.63 -1.70 -1.04
N VAL A 64 14.72 -0.76 -0.82
CA VAL A 64 14.98 0.55 -0.21
C VAL A 64 13.91 0.85 0.83
N GLN A 65 14.34 0.99 2.08
CA GLN A 65 13.46 1.38 3.17
C GLN A 65 13.13 2.87 3.11
N GLY A 66 11.89 3.21 3.48
CA GLY A 66 11.44 4.57 3.68
C GLY A 66 10.52 4.68 4.90
N ASP A 67 10.43 5.90 5.45
CA ASP A 67 9.51 6.19 6.55
C ASP A 67 8.06 6.34 6.06
N GLY A 68 7.10 6.10 6.94
CA GLY A 68 5.68 6.29 6.65
C GLY A 68 5.09 5.26 5.69
N ALA A 69 3.88 5.54 5.22
CA ALA A 69 3.19 4.68 4.25
C ALA A 69 3.79 4.76 2.84
N CYS A 70 3.60 3.68 2.08
CA CYS A 70 3.80 3.65 0.64
C CYS A 70 3.05 4.78 -0.05
N ALA A 71 3.67 5.38 -1.08
CA ALA A 71 3.00 6.36 -1.92
C ALA A 71 1.81 5.71 -2.64
N SER A 72 0.63 6.32 -2.60
CA SER A 72 -0.53 5.88 -3.38
C SER A 72 -0.54 6.47 -4.79
N GLU A 73 0.25 7.51 -5.04
CA GLU A 73 0.37 8.17 -6.34
C GLU A 73 0.95 7.18 -7.36
N ALA A 74 0.32 7.07 -8.53
CA ALA A 74 0.68 6.13 -9.60
C ALA A 74 0.57 4.64 -9.23
N ALA A 75 -0.09 4.30 -8.12
CA ALA A 75 -0.44 2.91 -7.84
C ALA A 75 -1.36 2.36 -8.95
N VAL A 76 -1.15 1.12 -9.33
CA VAL A 76 -2.08 0.30 -10.13
C VAL A 76 -3.17 -0.27 -9.21
N GLY A 77 -2.77 -0.64 -7.99
CA GLY A 77 -3.65 -1.05 -6.91
C GLY A 77 -2.83 -1.60 -5.75
N THR A 78 -3.54 -2.00 -4.70
CA THR A 78 -2.96 -2.48 -3.45
C THR A 78 -3.53 -3.85 -3.13
N CYS A 79 -2.68 -4.82 -2.80
CA CYS A 79 -3.10 -6.05 -2.18
C CYS A 79 -2.97 -5.95 -0.66
N ASP A 80 -4.08 -6.06 0.06
CA ASP A 80 -4.10 -6.04 1.52
C ASP A 80 -4.27 -7.45 2.07
N THR A 81 -3.24 -7.98 2.73
CA THR A 81 -3.28 -9.34 3.33
C THR A 81 -3.78 -9.34 4.77
N GLY A 82 -4.05 -8.18 5.35
CA GLY A 82 -4.33 -8.00 6.78
C GLY A 82 -3.07 -7.91 7.66
N ASP A 83 -1.98 -8.57 7.25
CA ASP A 83 -0.67 -8.48 7.94
C ASP A 83 0.21 -7.39 7.32
N HIS A 84 0.15 -7.25 6.00
CA HIS A 84 0.86 -6.22 5.23
C HIS A 84 0.09 -5.86 3.96
N GLN A 85 0.38 -4.67 3.44
CA GLN A 85 -0.09 -4.16 2.17
C GLN A 85 1.03 -4.16 1.14
N LEU A 86 0.72 -4.59 -0.08
CA LEU A 86 1.58 -4.52 -1.25
C LEU A 86 0.98 -3.53 -2.24
N VAL A 87 1.58 -2.35 -2.36
CA VAL A 87 1.21 -1.34 -3.35
C VAL A 87 1.98 -1.63 -4.64
N TYR A 88 1.27 -1.92 -5.72
CA TYR A 88 1.87 -2.18 -7.04
C TYR A 88 1.87 -0.90 -7.87
N TYR A 89 3.00 -0.56 -8.47
CA TYR A 89 3.14 0.62 -9.35
C TYR A 89 3.17 0.27 -10.84
N GLU A 90 3.27 -1.00 -11.16
CA GLU A 90 3.27 -1.51 -12.52
C GLU A 90 2.67 -2.92 -12.59
N GLY A 91 2.25 -3.33 -13.78
CA GLY A 91 1.62 -4.62 -14.04
C GLY A 91 0.18 -4.49 -14.55
N ASP A 92 -0.39 -5.62 -14.97
CA ASP A 92 -1.80 -5.70 -15.37
C ASP A 92 -2.69 -5.80 -14.12
N PRO A 93 -3.65 -4.90 -13.89
CA PRO A 93 -4.48 -4.91 -12.69
C PRO A 93 -5.24 -6.22 -12.48
N GLY A 94 -5.74 -6.85 -13.55
CA GLY A 94 -6.51 -8.09 -13.45
C GLY A 94 -5.63 -9.28 -13.02
N GLY A 95 -4.41 -9.37 -13.56
CA GLY A 95 -3.42 -10.36 -13.12
C GLY A 95 -2.99 -10.15 -11.66
N LEU A 96 -2.78 -8.89 -11.27
CA LEU A 96 -2.41 -8.53 -9.91
C LEU A 96 -3.53 -8.81 -8.89
N GLU A 97 -4.78 -8.51 -9.24
CA GLU A 97 -5.95 -8.84 -8.42
C GLU A 97 -6.07 -10.35 -8.19
N ILE A 98 -5.91 -11.15 -9.25
CA ILE A 98 -5.90 -12.62 -9.15
C ILE A 98 -4.75 -13.10 -8.25
N GLY A 99 -3.54 -12.54 -8.43
CA GLY A 99 -2.38 -12.83 -7.60
C GLY A 99 -2.59 -12.48 -6.13
N CYS A 100 -3.25 -11.36 -5.84
CA CYS A 100 -3.63 -10.96 -4.50
C CYS A 100 -4.57 -11.97 -3.84
N GLY A 101 -5.60 -12.41 -4.59
CA GLY A 101 -6.53 -13.43 -4.10
C GLY A 101 -5.85 -14.77 -3.76
N PHE A 102 -4.81 -15.17 -4.51
CA PHE A 102 -4.02 -16.38 -4.17
C PHE A 102 -3.18 -16.23 -2.90
N GLN A 103 -2.79 -15.01 -2.55
CA GLN A 103 -2.08 -14.69 -1.30
C GLN A 103 -3.05 -14.56 -0.11
N GLY A 104 -4.36 -14.71 -0.35
CA GLY A 104 -5.39 -14.52 0.67
C GLY A 104 -5.67 -13.05 0.98
N GLY A 105 -5.23 -12.13 0.13
CA GLY A 105 -5.46 -10.71 0.29
C GLY A 105 -6.72 -10.19 -0.39
N GLU A 106 -7.11 -8.98 -0.01
CA GLU A 106 -8.15 -8.17 -0.64
C GLU A 106 -7.52 -7.16 -1.60
N TRP A 107 -7.97 -7.15 -2.85
CA TRP A 107 -7.49 -6.20 -3.86
C TRP A 107 -8.23 -4.87 -3.76
N VAL A 108 -7.49 -3.78 -3.69
CA VAL A 108 -7.96 -2.40 -3.70
C VAL A 108 -7.43 -1.70 -4.95
N SER A 109 -8.30 -1.47 -5.93
CA SER A 109 -7.95 -0.75 -7.15
C SER A 109 -7.53 0.69 -6.87
N ALA A 110 -6.55 1.19 -7.61
CA ALA A 110 -6.25 2.62 -7.60
C ALA A 110 -7.35 3.41 -8.33
N GLU A 111 -7.65 4.61 -7.82
CA GLU A 111 -8.70 5.52 -8.35
C GLU A 111 -8.19 6.44 -9.46
#